data_AF-A0A4Y2NH28-F1
#
_entry.id   AF-A0A4Y2NH28-F1
#
_cell.length_a   1.000
_cell.length_b   1.000
_cell.length_c   1.000
_cell.angle_alpha   90.00
_cell.angle_beta   90.00
_cell.angle_gamma   90.00
#
_symmetry.space_group_name_H-M   'P 1'
#
loop_
_entity.id
_entity.type
_entity.pdbx_description
1 polymer ?
#
loop_
_entity_poly.entity_id
_entity_poly.type
_entity_poly.pdbx_seq_one_letter_code
_entity_poly.pdbx_strand_id
1 'polypeptide(L)'
;MLNFFRRFLPQAAQKQLPLQKMLGKCKKHDKTPLNWTDESDQAFQNCINDLKEATHLAHPDSNAAIILMTDASDRAIGGCIQQREGDSWKPLGFFSRKLCTAEQKYSAYDRELLAIFASIKYFRYLLEGTKFTILTDHKPITYAFSQKIEKLSPRQINHLNFIAQFTVDIKHISGKDNVVADALSRIESISTSPLAYEDIARSQQDDEELDLLLKQPTSLSLQKLQVPNTDVMLYCDISTQVIRPCIPKTHRYQVFRNLHDLAHPGVRATVRLICSRFVWPKMKQDIVNFTRSCMACQKSKIFRHVHSPLAEFKVPNQRFVHINIDLIGPLPSSQGYSYCLTAIDRFSRWPEAMPLTDIRAETVAQALYSGWISRFGVPQRISTDRGAQFTSDVFHSLAKTFGIRLSHTAAYHPQANGAIERWHRTLKAAIMCHTSVHCVSALPAVLLGLRTVFKEDLQCSPAEMVYGENLCLPSQFFVQQQPQAADNGFIKKLKTHIQQLRATPTSNHSAKPTFVYRDLSVCSHVFLRVDAVQPSLSQPYTGPYKVLSRTNKNFIILKDNKKVTVTIDRLKPAHLLLDNVNSSERKLDSPGVDTPSPTPSAKEPEKSAMPLPEKSSIHTRTGRRVHFPVKYRDFVSKKL
;
A
#
# COMPACT_ATOMS: atom_id res chain seq x y z
N MET A 1 -5.39 29.54 -3.76
CA MET A 1 -6.18 29.89 -4.97
C MET A 1 -5.44 30.92 -5.82
N LEU A 2 -5.09 32.09 -5.30
CA LEU A 2 -4.25 33.10 -6.01
C LEU A 2 -2.95 32.52 -6.62
N ASN A 3 -2.19 31.72 -5.88
CA ASN A 3 -0.96 31.10 -6.38
C ASN A 3 -1.17 30.14 -7.57
N PHE A 4 -2.38 29.60 -7.72
CA PHE A 4 -2.74 28.72 -8.83
C PHE A 4 -3.02 29.52 -10.12
N PHE A 5 -3.69 30.68 -10.00
CA PHE A 5 -3.96 31.58 -11.11
C PHE A 5 -2.86 32.64 -11.35
N ARG A 6 -1.76 32.60 -10.60
CA ARG A 6 -0.67 33.60 -10.63
C ARG A 6 -0.11 33.86 -12.03
N ARG A 7 -0.12 32.86 -12.92
CA ARG A 7 0.35 32.99 -14.31
C ARG A 7 -0.59 33.80 -15.21
N PHE A 8 -1.84 33.97 -14.81
CA PHE A 8 -2.89 34.69 -15.54
C PHE A 8 -3.23 36.05 -14.89
N LEU A 9 -2.59 36.37 -13.77
CA LEU A 9 -2.82 37.57 -12.99
C LEU A 9 -1.65 38.56 -13.19
N PRO A 10 -1.84 39.68 -13.91
CA PRO A 10 -0.77 40.66 -14.11
C PRO A 10 -0.32 41.25 -12.77
N GLN A 11 1.00 41.28 -12.55
CA GLN A 11 1.64 41.88 -11.37
C GLN A 11 1.14 41.32 -10.01
N ALA A 12 0.67 40.07 -9.97
CA ALA A 12 0.08 39.44 -8.79
C ALA A 12 0.95 39.49 -7.51
N ALA A 13 2.28 39.44 -7.66
CA ALA A 13 3.20 39.50 -6.53
C ALA A 13 3.19 40.88 -5.84
N GLN A 14 3.04 41.95 -6.61
CA GLN A 14 3.02 43.33 -6.10
C GLN A 14 1.70 43.63 -5.38
N LYS A 15 0.60 43.15 -5.94
CA LYS A 15 -0.74 43.33 -5.37
C LYS A 15 -0.99 42.50 -4.10
N GLN A 16 -0.29 41.37 -3.94
CA GLN A 16 -0.34 40.53 -2.73
C GLN A 16 0.62 40.98 -1.60
N LEU A 17 1.51 41.94 -1.89
CA LEU A 17 2.56 42.36 -0.97
C LEU A 17 2.03 42.84 0.40
N PRO A 18 0.93 43.63 0.49
CA PRO A 18 0.40 44.07 1.79
C PRO A 18 -0.08 42.90 2.65
N LEU A 19 -0.76 41.93 2.04
CA LEU A 19 -1.25 40.71 2.71
C LEU A 19 -0.11 39.80 3.16
N GLN A 20 0.94 39.68 2.35
CA GLN A 20 2.12 38.89 2.69
C GLN A 20 2.93 39.53 3.83
N LYS A 21 3.02 40.87 3.88
CA LYS A 21 3.65 41.60 4.98
C LYS A 21 2.95 41.35 6.32
N MET A 22 1.63 41.21 6.34
CA MET A 22 0.87 40.86 7.54
C MET A 22 1.16 39.43 8.02
N LEU A 23 1.26 38.48 7.08
CA LEU A 23 1.53 37.07 7.39
C LEU A 23 2.97 36.80 7.82
N GLY A 24 3.91 37.70 7.50
CA GLY A 24 5.33 37.55 7.84
C GLY A 24 5.63 37.46 9.34
N LYS A 25 4.74 37.96 10.21
CA LYS A 25 4.91 37.94 11.67
C LYS A 25 4.08 36.89 12.40
N CYS A 26 3.17 36.18 11.71
CA CYS A 26 2.27 35.21 12.33
C CYS A 26 2.80 33.78 12.20
N LYS A 27 2.83 33.05 13.32
CA LYS A 27 3.18 31.62 13.32
C LYS A 27 1.98 30.76 12.85
N LYS A 28 2.25 29.55 12.39
CA LYS A 28 1.18 28.61 12.00
C LYS A 28 0.32 28.26 13.22
N HIS A 29 -1.00 28.51 13.15
CA HIS A 29 -1.97 28.44 14.27
C HIS A 29 -1.86 29.52 15.34
N ASP A 30 -1.30 30.67 15.01
CA ASP A 30 -1.34 31.85 15.88
C ASP A 30 -2.78 32.36 16.01
N LYS A 31 -3.23 32.61 17.25
CA LYS A 31 -4.56 33.17 17.57
C LYS A 31 -4.51 34.69 17.75
N THR A 32 -3.35 35.31 17.56
CA THR A 32 -3.23 36.77 17.60
C THR A 32 -4.12 37.39 16.53
N PRO A 33 -4.98 38.37 16.90
CA PRO A 33 -5.78 39.09 15.93
C PRO A 33 -4.85 39.78 14.94
N LEU A 34 -5.04 39.50 13.65
CA LEU A 34 -4.34 40.21 12.58
C LEU A 34 -4.79 41.67 12.61
N ASN A 35 -3.83 42.60 12.64
CA ASN A 35 -4.14 44.02 12.54
C ASN A 35 -4.54 44.34 11.09
N TRP A 36 -5.84 44.19 10.81
CA TRP A 36 -6.42 44.36 9.49
C TRP A 36 -6.60 45.85 9.19
N THR A 37 -5.72 46.40 8.36
CA THR A 37 -5.71 47.82 7.98
C THR A 37 -6.53 48.04 6.71
N ASP A 38 -6.96 49.28 6.47
CA ASP A 38 -7.69 49.64 5.24
C ASP A 38 -6.89 49.32 3.96
N GLU A 39 -5.56 49.45 4.00
CA GLU A 39 -4.67 49.04 2.91
C GLU A 39 -4.69 47.53 2.63
N SER A 40 -4.86 46.74 3.69
CA SER A 40 -4.93 45.28 3.61
C SER A 40 -6.29 44.83 3.09
N ASP A 41 -7.36 45.52 3.51
CA ASP A 41 -8.69 45.37 2.93
C ASP A 41 -8.68 45.68 1.44
N GLN A 42 -8.06 46.80 1.04
CA GLN A 42 -7.96 47.18 -0.36
C GLN A 42 -7.12 46.17 -1.17
N ALA A 43 -6.01 45.68 -0.63
CA ALA A 43 -5.19 44.64 -1.28
C ALA A 43 -5.93 43.30 -1.39
N PHE A 44 -6.74 42.95 -0.39
CA PHE A 44 -7.59 41.76 -0.41
C PHE A 44 -8.70 41.89 -1.46
N GLN A 45 -9.39 43.02 -1.51
CA GLN A 45 -10.40 43.30 -2.53
C GLN A 45 -9.78 43.35 -3.93
N ASN A 46 -8.58 43.92 -4.10
CA ASN A 46 -7.86 43.92 -5.36
C ASN A 46 -7.47 42.51 -5.80
N CYS A 47 -6.98 41.66 -4.89
CA CYS A 47 -6.69 40.26 -5.20
C CYS A 47 -7.94 39.44 -5.55
N ILE A 48 -9.09 39.75 -4.91
CA ILE A 48 -10.39 39.18 -5.27
C ILE A 48 -10.81 39.66 -6.66
N ASN A 49 -10.65 40.95 -6.96
CA ASN A 49 -11.01 41.52 -8.25
C ASN A 49 -10.12 41.00 -9.38
N ASP A 50 -8.81 40.89 -9.16
CA ASP A 50 -7.90 40.29 -10.14
C ASP A 50 -8.24 38.81 -10.39
N LEU A 51 -8.61 38.05 -9.34
CA LEU A 51 -9.10 36.70 -9.52
C LEU A 51 -10.40 36.68 -10.32
N LYS A 52 -11.35 37.56 -9.99
CA LYS A 52 -12.61 37.71 -10.75
C LYS A 52 -12.34 38.09 -12.20
N GLU A 53 -11.31 38.88 -12.48
CA GLU A 53 -10.92 39.31 -13.82
C GLU A 53 -10.16 38.21 -14.60
N ALA A 54 -9.18 37.55 -13.98
CA ALA A 54 -8.43 36.47 -14.61
C ALA A 54 -9.25 35.18 -14.77
N THR A 55 -10.27 34.99 -13.93
CA THR A 55 -11.33 34.00 -14.08
C THR A 55 -12.64 34.68 -14.46
N HIS A 56 -12.63 35.58 -15.44
CA HIS A 56 -13.85 35.88 -16.19
C HIS A 56 -14.28 34.60 -16.91
N LEU A 57 -14.93 33.71 -16.15
CA LEU A 57 -15.78 32.69 -16.72
C LEU A 57 -16.88 33.46 -17.42
N ALA A 58 -16.88 33.39 -18.75
CA ALA A 58 -17.93 34.02 -19.50
C ALA A 58 -19.26 33.34 -19.14
N HIS A 59 -20.37 34.09 -19.15
CA HIS A 59 -21.67 33.45 -19.02
C HIS A 59 -21.88 32.54 -20.24
N PRO A 60 -22.33 31.28 -20.04
CA PRO A 60 -22.58 30.38 -21.15
C PRO A 60 -23.59 30.99 -22.12
N ASP A 61 -23.15 31.31 -23.33
CA ASP A 61 -24.05 31.71 -24.41
C ASP A 61 -24.48 30.45 -25.16
N SER A 62 -25.78 30.25 -25.26
CA SER A 62 -26.37 29.05 -25.91
C SER A 62 -26.05 28.97 -27.41
N ASN A 63 -25.66 30.09 -28.04
CA ASN A 63 -25.33 30.15 -29.47
C ASN A 63 -23.82 30.25 -29.76
N ALA A 64 -22.96 30.33 -28.74
CA ALA A 64 -21.52 30.44 -28.93
C ALA A 64 -20.88 29.09 -29.26
N ALA A 65 -19.86 29.09 -30.13
CA ALA A 65 -19.07 27.90 -30.40
C ALA A 65 -18.26 27.51 -29.16
N ILE A 66 -18.27 26.22 -28.81
CA ILE A 66 -17.58 25.69 -27.62
C ILE A 66 -16.41 24.81 -28.07
N ILE A 67 -15.28 24.94 -27.37
CA ILE A 67 -14.14 24.02 -27.49
C ILE A 67 -13.78 23.44 -26.12
N LEU A 68 -13.32 22.19 -26.14
CA LEU A 68 -12.77 21.51 -24.97
C LEU A 68 -11.31 21.17 -25.25
N MET A 69 -10.38 21.89 -24.61
CA MET A 69 -8.95 21.60 -24.68
C MET A 69 -8.59 20.57 -23.62
N THR A 70 -7.85 19.53 -23.97
CA THR A 70 -7.41 18.48 -23.04
C THR A 70 -5.94 18.15 -23.20
N ASP A 71 -5.32 17.70 -22.12
CA ASP A 71 -3.94 17.23 -22.11
C ASP A 71 -3.71 16.20 -21.00
N ALA A 72 -2.77 15.28 -21.21
CA ALA A 72 -2.39 14.28 -20.22
C ALA A 72 -0.87 14.18 -20.01
N SER A 73 -0.44 14.33 -18.76
CA SER A 73 0.93 14.04 -18.35
C SER A 73 1.07 12.63 -17.76
N ASP A 74 2.31 12.26 -17.41
CA ASP A 74 2.58 11.02 -16.68
C ASP A 74 1.91 10.96 -15.30
N ARG A 75 1.45 12.09 -14.75
CA ARG A 75 1.03 12.19 -13.34
C ARG A 75 -0.37 12.77 -13.15
N ALA A 76 -0.86 13.57 -14.09
CA ALA A 76 -2.17 14.21 -14.00
C ALA A 76 -2.74 14.51 -15.39
N ILE A 77 -4.06 14.73 -15.45
CA ILE A 77 -4.81 15.12 -16.64
C ILE A 77 -5.44 16.49 -16.43
N GLY A 78 -5.54 17.27 -17.50
CA GLY A 78 -6.08 18.63 -17.52
C GLY A 78 -7.14 18.81 -18.60
N GLY A 79 -8.09 19.70 -18.34
CA GLY A 79 -9.15 20.09 -19.29
C GLY A 79 -9.56 21.55 -19.10
N CYS A 80 -9.82 22.25 -20.20
CA CYS A 80 -10.33 23.61 -20.22
C CYS A 80 -11.46 23.71 -21.25
N ILE A 81 -12.65 24.08 -20.79
CA ILE A 81 -13.77 24.40 -21.69
C ILE A 81 -13.74 25.90 -21.97
N GLN A 82 -13.89 26.29 -23.23
CA GLN A 82 -13.90 27.67 -23.68
C GLN A 82 -15.06 27.92 -24.64
N GLN A 83 -15.59 29.14 -24.65
CA GLN A 83 -16.55 29.60 -25.65
C GLN A 83 -15.97 30.73 -26.49
N ARG A 84 -16.45 30.85 -27.72
CA ARG A 84 -16.08 31.95 -28.61
C ARG A 84 -16.95 33.17 -28.32
N GLU A 85 -16.30 34.28 -27.98
CA GLU A 85 -16.94 35.58 -27.80
C GLU A 85 -16.19 36.61 -28.67
N GLY A 86 -16.83 37.01 -29.78
CA GLY A 86 -16.17 37.78 -30.84
C GLY A 86 -15.01 37.02 -31.50
N ASP A 87 -13.83 37.64 -31.51
CA ASP A 87 -12.58 37.08 -32.04
C ASP A 87 -11.73 36.35 -30.99
N SER A 88 -12.22 36.22 -29.75
CA SER A 88 -11.46 35.63 -28.64
C SER A 88 -12.12 34.38 -28.05
N TRP A 89 -11.31 33.44 -27.57
CA TRP A 89 -11.76 32.29 -26.79
C TRP A 89 -11.69 32.61 -25.30
N LYS A 90 -12.85 32.58 -24.62
CA LYS A 90 -12.93 32.82 -23.17
C LYS A 90 -13.20 31.52 -22.42
N PRO A 91 -12.51 31.26 -21.30
CA PRO A 91 -12.72 30.05 -20.52
C PRO A 91 -14.11 30.05 -19.87
N LEU A 92 -14.79 28.91 -19.95
CA LEU A 92 -16.03 28.61 -19.24
C LEU A 92 -15.81 27.75 -17.99
N GLY A 93 -14.67 27.06 -17.90
CA GLY A 93 -14.33 26.23 -16.74
C GLY A 93 -13.05 25.44 -16.92
N PHE A 94 -12.47 25.02 -15.79
CA PHE A 94 -11.22 24.25 -15.75
C PHE A 94 -11.40 22.94 -14.97
N PHE A 95 -10.69 21.92 -15.42
CA PHE A 95 -10.68 20.59 -14.84
C PHE A 95 -9.23 20.11 -14.69
N SER A 96 -8.90 19.52 -13.55
CA SER A 96 -7.63 18.81 -13.38
C SER A 96 -7.79 17.67 -12.39
N ARG A 97 -7.10 16.56 -12.64
CA ARG A 97 -7.14 15.38 -11.78
C ARG A 97 -5.81 14.63 -11.80
N LYS A 98 -5.33 14.24 -10.62
CA LYS A 98 -4.16 13.36 -10.49
C LYS A 98 -4.50 11.94 -10.93
N LEU A 99 -3.60 11.31 -11.70
CA LEU A 99 -3.71 9.91 -12.11
C LEU A 99 -3.39 8.99 -10.93
N CYS A 100 -4.17 7.92 -10.74
CA CYS A 100 -3.84 6.86 -9.80
C CYS A 100 -2.66 6.01 -10.31
N THR A 101 -2.07 5.19 -9.44
CA THR A 101 -0.90 4.36 -9.78
C THR A 101 -1.16 3.37 -10.93
N ALA A 102 -2.42 2.96 -11.15
CA ALA A 102 -2.80 2.15 -12.30
C ALA A 102 -2.90 2.98 -13.58
N GLU A 103 -3.51 4.17 -13.51
CA GLU A 103 -3.67 5.09 -14.66
C GLU A 103 -2.35 5.71 -15.12
N GLN A 104 -1.38 5.91 -14.21
CA GLN A 104 -0.04 6.40 -14.57
C GLN A 104 0.71 5.45 -15.52
N LYS A 105 0.38 4.15 -15.47
CA LYS A 105 0.96 3.10 -16.32
C LYS A 105 0.25 2.96 -17.67
N TYR A 106 -0.80 3.75 -17.91
CA TYR A 106 -1.49 3.73 -19.19
C TYR A 106 -0.57 4.26 -20.30
N SER A 107 -0.79 3.78 -21.52
CA SER A 107 -0.09 4.32 -22.68
C SER A 107 -0.40 5.81 -22.85
N ALA A 108 0.44 6.56 -23.58
CA ALA A 108 0.15 7.96 -23.87
C ALA A 108 -1.25 8.13 -24.48
N TYR A 109 -1.60 7.30 -25.46
CA TYR A 109 -2.94 7.27 -26.06
C TYR A 109 -4.06 7.07 -25.03
N ASP A 110 -3.91 6.11 -24.12
CA ASP A 110 -4.92 5.83 -23.10
C ASP A 110 -5.06 6.95 -22.06
N ARG A 111 -3.96 7.67 -21.75
CA ARG A 111 -3.99 8.81 -20.84
C ARG A 111 -4.66 10.02 -21.48
N GLU A 112 -4.38 10.27 -22.75
CA GLU A 112 -5.05 11.31 -23.53
C GLU A 112 -6.55 11.03 -23.66
N LEU A 113 -6.92 9.78 -23.99
CA LEU A 113 -8.32 9.36 -24.04
C LEU A 113 -9.02 9.49 -22.69
N LEU A 114 -8.30 9.19 -21.60
CA LEU A 114 -8.80 9.39 -20.24
C LEU A 114 -8.95 10.88 -19.88
N ALA A 115 -8.08 11.76 -20.37
CA ALA A 115 -8.19 13.21 -20.19
C ALA A 115 -9.47 13.74 -20.85
N ILE A 116 -9.75 13.32 -22.08
CA ILE A 116 -10.99 13.64 -22.80
C ILE A 116 -12.22 13.12 -22.05
N PHE A 117 -12.23 11.82 -21.75
CA PHE A 117 -13.35 11.17 -21.06
C PHE A 117 -13.66 11.83 -19.71
N ALA A 118 -12.65 12.09 -18.88
CA ALA A 118 -12.82 12.68 -17.56
C ALA A 118 -13.26 14.15 -17.64
N SER A 119 -12.74 14.91 -18.61
CA SER A 119 -13.13 16.30 -18.83
C SER A 119 -14.59 16.41 -19.28
N ILE A 120 -15.03 15.57 -20.22
CA ILE A 120 -16.45 15.53 -20.65
C ILE A 120 -17.35 15.12 -19.48
N LYS A 121 -16.96 14.10 -18.72
CA LYS A 121 -17.74 13.67 -17.56
C LYS A 121 -17.87 14.77 -16.51
N TYR A 122 -16.84 15.60 -16.32
CA TYR A 122 -16.86 16.73 -15.41
C TYR A 122 -17.72 17.88 -15.93
N PHE A 123 -17.55 18.27 -17.19
CA PHE A 123 -18.30 19.35 -17.84
C PHE A 123 -19.63 18.90 -18.46
N ARG A 124 -20.16 17.73 -18.06
CA ARG A 124 -21.38 17.16 -18.64
C ARG A 124 -22.53 18.17 -18.65
N TYR A 125 -22.69 18.93 -17.57
CA TYR A 125 -23.74 19.94 -17.43
C TYR A 125 -23.65 21.11 -18.44
N LEU A 126 -22.51 21.33 -19.09
CA LEU A 126 -22.30 22.35 -20.14
C LEU A 126 -22.27 21.75 -21.55
N LEU A 127 -21.83 20.49 -21.67
CA LEU A 127 -21.61 19.83 -22.96
C LEU A 127 -22.81 19.00 -23.43
N GLU A 128 -23.71 18.62 -22.52
CA GLU A 128 -24.88 17.81 -22.87
C GLU A 128 -25.86 18.63 -23.72
N GLY A 129 -26.11 18.16 -24.95
CA GLY A 129 -27.01 18.84 -25.90
C GLY A 129 -26.38 20.00 -26.69
N THR A 130 -25.08 20.28 -26.52
CA THR A 130 -24.37 21.34 -27.27
C THR A 130 -23.40 20.75 -28.30
N LYS A 131 -23.16 21.47 -29.40
CA LYS A 131 -22.13 21.11 -30.39
C LYS A 131 -20.80 21.73 -29.99
N PHE A 132 -19.78 20.90 -29.80
CA PHE A 132 -18.43 21.36 -29.44
C PHE A 132 -17.34 20.49 -30.09
N THR A 133 -16.15 21.07 -30.21
CA THR A 133 -14.95 20.41 -30.74
C THR A 133 -13.95 20.14 -29.62
N ILE A 134 -13.36 18.94 -29.59
CA ILE A 134 -12.26 18.60 -28.68
C ILE A 134 -10.93 18.97 -29.33
N LEU A 135 -10.08 19.68 -28.60
CA LEU A 135 -8.72 20.03 -29.00
C LEU A 135 -7.70 19.31 -28.12
N THR A 136 -6.73 18.66 -28.76
CA THR A 136 -5.66 17.89 -28.10
C THR A 136 -4.39 18.00 -28.94
N ASP A 137 -3.22 17.96 -28.31
CA ASP A 137 -1.93 17.92 -28.98
C ASP A 137 -1.50 16.50 -29.38
N HIS A 138 -2.30 15.49 -29.03
CA HIS A 138 -2.01 14.10 -29.34
C HIS A 138 -2.65 13.65 -30.66
N LYS A 139 -1.94 13.84 -31.77
CA LYS A 139 -2.41 13.54 -33.13
C LYS A 139 -3.05 12.15 -33.33
N PRO A 140 -2.57 11.04 -32.72
CA PRO A 140 -3.21 9.74 -32.92
C PRO A 140 -4.67 9.65 -32.49
N ILE A 141 -5.10 10.48 -31.52
CA ILE A 141 -6.45 10.42 -30.96
C ILE A 141 -7.51 11.06 -31.87
N THR A 142 -7.11 11.89 -32.83
CA THR A 142 -8.04 12.46 -33.83
C THR A 142 -8.67 11.39 -34.70
N TYR A 143 -7.99 10.24 -34.84
CA TYR A 143 -8.48 9.10 -35.61
C TYR A 143 -9.21 8.07 -34.75
N ALA A 144 -9.47 8.35 -33.47
CA ALA A 144 -10.01 7.37 -32.53
C ALA A 144 -11.36 6.77 -32.97
N PHE A 145 -12.22 7.57 -33.61
CA PHE A 145 -13.52 7.12 -34.13
C PHE A 145 -13.45 6.46 -35.52
N SER A 146 -12.33 6.62 -36.24
CA SER A 146 -12.11 6.00 -37.56
C SER A 146 -11.37 4.66 -37.47
N GLN A 147 -10.90 4.28 -36.27
CA GLN A 147 -10.20 3.02 -36.06
C GLN A 147 -11.16 1.83 -36.00
N LYS A 148 -10.73 0.69 -36.53
CA LYS A 148 -11.48 -0.58 -36.44
C LYS A 148 -11.64 -0.99 -34.96
N ILE A 149 -12.87 -1.22 -34.54
CA ILE A 149 -13.24 -1.57 -33.15
C ILE A 149 -12.46 -2.80 -32.63
N GLU A 150 -12.15 -3.76 -33.49
CA GLU A 150 -11.39 -4.97 -33.18
C GLU A 150 -9.97 -4.70 -32.64
N LYS A 151 -9.40 -3.52 -32.91
CA LYS A 151 -8.06 -3.13 -32.44
C LYS A 151 -8.07 -2.40 -31.09
N LEU A 152 -9.26 -2.05 -30.58
CA LEU A 152 -9.41 -1.27 -29.36
C LEU A 152 -9.63 -2.16 -28.15
N SER A 153 -9.03 -1.80 -27.01
CA SER A 153 -9.31 -2.50 -25.75
C SER A 153 -10.74 -2.22 -25.26
N PRO A 154 -11.35 -3.11 -24.45
CA PRO A 154 -12.68 -2.89 -23.89
C PRO A 154 -12.81 -1.55 -23.14
N ARG A 155 -11.73 -1.07 -22.51
CA ARG A 155 -11.71 0.23 -21.83
C ARG A 155 -11.78 1.38 -22.82
N GLN A 156 -10.98 1.34 -23.89
CA GLN A 156 -10.98 2.36 -24.94
C GLN A 156 -12.37 2.43 -25.60
N ILE A 157 -12.98 1.27 -25.89
CA ILE A 157 -14.33 1.18 -26.44
C ILE A 157 -15.34 1.86 -25.50
N ASN A 158 -15.30 1.56 -24.19
CA ASN A 158 -16.21 2.19 -23.23
C ASN A 158 -16.02 3.70 -23.12
N HIS A 159 -14.78 4.20 -23.14
CA HIS A 159 -14.53 5.64 -23.13
C HIS A 159 -15.01 6.30 -24.43
N LEU A 160 -14.73 5.71 -25.59
CA LEU A 160 -15.16 6.24 -26.88
C LEU A 160 -16.68 6.21 -27.04
N ASN A 161 -17.36 5.15 -26.60
CA ASN A 161 -18.82 5.06 -26.60
C ASN A 161 -19.46 6.14 -25.73
N PHE A 162 -18.81 6.52 -24.62
CA PHE A 162 -19.28 7.64 -23.80
C PHE A 162 -19.03 8.98 -24.50
N ILE A 163 -17.83 9.20 -25.05
CA ILE A 163 -17.47 10.45 -25.75
C ILE A 163 -18.39 10.67 -26.96
N ALA A 164 -18.70 9.61 -27.73
CA ALA A 164 -19.57 9.66 -28.89
C ALA A 164 -21.01 10.11 -28.60
N GLN A 165 -21.48 9.98 -27.36
CA GLN A 165 -22.78 10.51 -26.94
C GLN A 165 -22.81 12.04 -26.92
N PHE A 166 -21.64 12.68 -26.89
CA PHE A 166 -21.47 14.13 -26.83
C PHE A 166 -20.94 14.70 -28.15
N THR A 167 -19.82 14.18 -28.65
CA THR A 167 -19.22 14.64 -29.90
C THR A 167 -18.30 13.59 -30.52
N VAL A 168 -18.11 13.67 -31.84
CA VAL A 168 -17.11 12.92 -32.60
C VAL A 168 -16.05 13.84 -33.22
N ASP A 169 -16.16 15.16 -33.02
CA ASP A 169 -15.25 16.15 -33.59
C ASP A 169 -14.03 16.35 -32.69
N ILE A 170 -12.94 15.64 -33.01
CA ILE A 170 -11.64 15.74 -32.33
C ILE A 170 -10.60 16.28 -33.30
N LYS A 171 -10.02 17.45 -32.98
CA LYS A 171 -9.00 18.11 -33.80
C LYS A 171 -7.68 18.22 -33.05
N HIS A 172 -6.60 18.12 -33.82
CA HIS A 172 -5.25 18.31 -33.31
C HIS A 172 -4.89 19.79 -33.27
N ILE A 173 -4.30 20.25 -32.17
CA ILE A 173 -3.69 21.58 -32.03
C ILE A 173 -2.21 21.44 -31.67
N SER A 174 -1.36 22.40 -32.03
CA SER A 174 0.05 22.39 -31.60
C SER A 174 0.14 22.50 -30.07
N GLY A 175 1.05 21.75 -29.44
CA GLY A 175 1.27 21.83 -27.99
C GLY A 175 1.65 23.24 -27.49
N LYS A 176 2.23 24.09 -28.36
CA LYS A 176 2.50 25.51 -28.05
C LYS A 176 1.23 26.33 -27.82
N ASP A 177 0.15 25.94 -28.46
CA ASP A 177 -1.14 26.63 -28.39
C ASP A 177 -2.07 25.98 -27.34
N ASN A 178 -1.71 24.81 -26.80
CA ASN A 178 -2.44 24.08 -25.74
C ASN A 178 -2.00 24.46 -24.30
N VAL A 179 -1.63 25.72 -24.07
CA VAL A 179 -0.96 26.19 -22.83
C VAL A 179 -1.76 25.90 -21.56
N VAL A 180 -3.08 26.03 -21.63
CA VAL A 180 -3.95 25.93 -20.44
C VAL A 180 -4.11 24.48 -19.99
N ALA A 181 -4.40 23.55 -20.90
CA ALA A 181 -4.55 22.14 -20.55
C ALA A 181 -3.20 21.52 -20.14
N ASP A 182 -2.11 21.91 -20.82
CA ASP A 182 -0.73 21.50 -20.50
C ASP A 182 -0.31 21.94 -19.08
N ALA A 183 -0.59 23.19 -18.71
CA ALA A 183 -0.32 23.66 -17.35
C ALA A 183 -1.11 22.89 -16.28
N LEU A 184 -2.35 22.47 -16.61
CA LEU A 184 -3.23 21.71 -15.71
C LEU A 184 -2.85 20.23 -15.59
N SER A 185 -2.13 19.67 -16.57
CA SER A 185 -1.64 18.30 -16.54
C SER A 185 -0.26 18.18 -15.88
N ARG A 186 0.58 19.24 -15.89
CA ARG A 186 1.99 19.24 -15.40
C ARG A 186 2.19 19.62 -13.93
N ILE A 187 1.29 19.22 -13.03
CA ILE A 187 1.27 19.66 -11.61
C ILE A 187 2.57 19.39 -10.80
N GLU A 188 3.49 18.54 -11.25
CA GLU A 188 4.70 18.17 -10.47
C GLU A 188 6.04 18.15 -11.24
N SER A 189 6.11 18.60 -12.49
CA SER A 189 7.40 18.60 -13.21
C SER A 189 8.29 19.77 -12.78
N ILE A 190 9.15 19.49 -11.79
CA ILE A 190 10.29 20.28 -11.32
C ILE A 190 9.88 21.53 -10.50
N SER A 191 9.49 21.31 -9.25
CA SER A 191 9.57 22.36 -8.22
C SER A 191 10.99 22.41 -7.65
N THR A 192 12.01 22.61 -8.49
CA THR A 192 13.20 23.35 -8.03
C THR A 192 12.78 24.81 -8.08
N SER A 193 12.08 25.28 -7.05
CA SER A 193 12.01 26.72 -6.83
C SER A 193 13.45 27.15 -6.56
N PRO A 194 14.10 27.88 -7.49
CA PRO A 194 15.46 28.35 -7.27
C PRO A 194 15.41 29.14 -5.97
N LEU A 195 16.31 28.83 -5.04
CA LEU A 195 16.45 29.63 -3.84
C LEU A 195 17.11 30.94 -4.28
N ALA A 196 16.33 32.01 -4.39
CA ALA A 196 16.83 33.33 -4.79
C ALA A 196 17.81 33.86 -3.73
N TYR A 197 18.93 34.44 -4.16
CA TYR A 197 19.92 34.98 -3.24
C TYR A 197 19.34 36.12 -2.39
N GLU A 198 18.37 36.85 -2.94
CA GLU A 198 17.61 37.90 -2.27
C GLU A 198 16.83 37.38 -1.05
N ASP A 199 16.25 36.19 -1.16
CA ASP A 199 15.47 35.57 -0.09
C ASP A 199 16.39 35.09 1.05
N ILE A 200 17.60 34.62 0.71
CA ILE A 200 18.64 34.28 1.68
C ILE A 200 19.10 35.55 2.38
N ALA A 201 19.44 36.61 1.63
CA ALA A 201 19.92 37.87 2.18
C ALA A 201 18.91 38.51 3.13
N ARG A 202 17.63 38.55 2.74
CA ARG A 202 16.55 39.04 3.60
C ARG A 202 16.43 38.21 4.87
N SER A 203 16.50 36.88 4.75
CA SER A 203 16.40 35.99 5.90
C SER A 203 17.63 36.05 6.81
N GLN A 204 18.80 36.46 6.31
CA GLN A 204 20.00 36.68 7.13
C GLN A 204 19.91 37.95 7.98
N GLN A 205 19.11 38.96 7.59
CA GLN A 205 18.97 40.21 8.35
C GLN A 205 18.33 39.98 9.73
N ASP A 206 17.37 39.05 9.80
CA ASP A 206 16.58 38.74 11.00
C ASP A 206 16.97 37.39 11.64
N ASP A 207 18.12 36.80 11.28
CA ASP A 207 18.53 35.47 11.79
C ASP A 207 19.31 35.60 13.11
N GLU A 208 18.65 35.26 14.22
CA GLU A 208 19.24 35.26 15.56
C GLU A 208 20.47 34.34 15.67
N GLU A 209 20.51 33.23 14.93
CA GLU A 209 21.61 32.26 14.98
C GLU A 209 22.84 32.80 14.26
N LEU A 210 22.66 33.54 13.16
CA LEU A 210 23.72 34.26 12.48
C LEU A 210 24.29 35.40 13.33
N ASP A 211 23.44 36.17 14.01
CA ASP A 211 23.87 37.23 14.92
C ASP A 211 24.72 36.69 16.09
N LEU A 212 24.34 35.53 16.64
CA LEU A 212 25.13 34.81 17.64
C LEU A 212 26.50 34.35 17.08
N LEU A 213 26.54 33.83 15.85
CA LEU A 213 27.78 33.41 15.20
C LEU A 213 28.74 34.58 14.92
N LEU A 214 28.22 35.78 14.68
CA LEU A 214 29.02 36.99 14.49
C LEU A 214 29.60 37.53 15.80
N LYS A 215 28.89 37.34 16.93
CA LYS A 215 29.28 37.84 18.25
C LYS A 215 30.21 36.89 19.02
N GLN A 216 30.15 35.59 18.76
CA GLN A 216 30.94 34.58 19.47
C GLN A 216 32.23 34.21 18.72
N PRO A 217 33.35 33.97 19.42
CA PRO A 217 34.55 33.45 18.79
C PRO A 217 34.28 32.01 18.31
N THR A 218 34.12 31.84 17.01
CA THR A 218 33.95 30.54 16.35
C THR A 218 35.08 30.30 15.36
N SER A 219 35.25 29.06 14.90
CA SER A 219 36.23 28.71 13.88
C SER A 219 35.84 29.18 12.46
N LEU A 220 34.70 29.86 12.31
CA LEU A 220 34.20 30.39 11.05
C LEU A 220 34.66 31.85 10.89
N SER A 221 35.03 32.23 9.66
CA SER A 221 35.35 33.61 9.31
C SER A 221 34.23 34.14 8.44
N LEU A 222 33.22 34.74 9.07
CA LEU A 222 32.02 35.23 8.38
C LEU A 222 32.24 36.66 7.89
N GLN A 223 32.16 36.87 6.57
CA GLN A 223 32.22 38.18 5.94
C GLN A 223 31.04 38.41 5.01
N LYS A 224 30.63 39.68 4.89
CA LYS A 224 29.56 40.07 3.99
C LYS A 224 30.14 40.29 2.59
N LEU A 225 29.75 39.46 1.64
CA LEU A 225 30.25 39.46 0.27
C LEU A 225 29.12 39.74 -0.72
N GLN A 226 29.45 40.48 -1.78
CA GLN A 226 28.55 40.69 -2.90
C GLN A 226 28.51 39.45 -3.78
N VAL A 227 27.30 39.00 -4.14
CA VAL A 227 27.14 37.90 -5.08
C VAL A 227 27.48 38.42 -6.50
N PRO A 228 28.33 37.71 -7.27
CA PRO A 228 28.75 38.18 -8.60
C PRO A 228 27.57 38.54 -9.50
N ASN A 229 27.66 39.69 -10.17
CA ASN A 229 26.64 40.21 -11.09
C ASN A 229 25.28 40.56 -10.44
N THR A 230 25.25 40.81 -9.13
CA THR A 230 24.03 41.25 -8.41
C THR A 230 24.37 42.25 -7.30
N ASP A 231 23.39 43.06 -6.87
CA ASP A 231 23.55 43.97 -5.73
C ASP A 231 23.29 43.30 -4.36
N VAL A 232 23.21 41.96 -4.35
CA VAL A 232 22.85 41.19 -3.16
C VAL A 232 24.09 40.91 -2.32
N MET A 233 24.02 41.28 -1.04
CA MET A 233 25.08 41.06 -0.06
C MET A 233 24.71 39.89 0.87
N LEU A 234 25.56 38.87 0.95
CA LEU A 234 25.37 37.68 1.78
C LEU A 234 26.51 37.51 2.79
N TYR A 235 26.16 37.07 4.00
CA TYR A 235 27.14 36.56 4.95
C TYR A 235 27.62 35.18 4.50
N CYS A 236 28.92 35.10 4.26
CA CYS A 236 29.62 33.91 3.77
C CYS A 236 30.80 33.58 4.66
N ASP A 237 31.05 32.29 4.87
CA ASP A 237 32.26 31.80 5.51
C ASP A 237 33.40 31.72 4.50
N ILE A 238 34.51 32.36 4.84
CA ILE A 238 35.75 32.42 4.06
C ILE A 238 36.92 31.71 4.78
N SER A 239 36.65 30.99 5.88
CA SER A 239 37.69 30.22 6.60
C SER A 239 38.34 29.11 5.75
N THR A 240 37.69 28.73 4.64
CA THR A 240 38.17 27.72 3.70
C THR A 240 38.44 28.31 2.32
N GLN A 241 39.17 27.60 1.46
CA GLN A 241 39.42 28.00 0.06
C GLN A 241 38.14 28.17 -0.80
N VAL A 242 36.99 27.69 -0.30
CA VAL A 242 35.69 27.84 -0.95
C VAL A 242 34.83 28.78 -0.11
N ILE A 243 34.27 29.80 -0.74
CA ILE A 243 33.33 30.72 -0.12
C ILE A 243 31.99 30.00 0.06
N ARG A 244 31.48 29.92 1.29
CA ARG A 244 30.25 29.20 1.61
C ARG A 244 29.22 30.13 2.24
N PRO A 245 28.07 30.41 1.58
CA PRO A 245 27.02 31.20 2.18
C PRO A 245 26.44 30.52 3.43
N CYS A 246 26.20 31.34 4.47
CA CYS A 246 25.57 30.89 5.70
C CYS A 246 24.06 30.81 5.51
N ILE A 247 23.44 29.66 5.77
CA ILE A 247 22.03 29.41 5.43
C ILE A 247 21.11 29.53 6.67
N PRO A 248 20.17 30.49 6.67
CA PRO A 248 19.14 30.63 7.70
C PRO A 248 18.27 29.38 7.84
N LYS A 249 17.70 29.18 9.04
CA LYS A 249 16.94 27.96 9.38
C LYS A 249 15.79 27.66 8.42
N THR A 250 15.12 28.70 7.93
CA THR A 250 13.99 28.64 6.98
C THR A 250 14.35 27.98 5.65
N HIS A 251 15.60 28.13 5.19
CA HIS A 251 16.04 27.71 3.85
C HIS A 251 16.82 26.40 3.82
N ARG A 252 17.24 25.87 4.98
CA ARG A 252 18.06 24.64 5.09
C ARG A 252 17.43 23.44 4.39
N TYR A 253 16.13 23.23 4.55
CA TYR A 253 15.43 22.10 3.93
C TYR A 253 15.30 22.26 2.40
N GLN A 254 15.13 23.50 1.91
CA GLN A 254 15.09 23.78 0.48
C GLN A 254 16.46 23.56 -0.17
N VAL A 255 17.55 24.03 0.47
CA VAL A 255 18.92 23.74 0.02
C VAL A 255 19.17 22.23 -0.03
N PHE A 256 18.76 21.51 1.02
CA PHE A 256 18.85 20.05 1.05
C PHE A 256 18.13 19.42 -0.14
N ARG A 257 16.85 19.78 -0.38
CA ARG A 257 16.07 19.24 -1.49
C ARG A 257 16.69 19.52 -2.85
N ASN A 258 17.08 20.78 -3.10
CA ASN A 258 17.64 21.20 -4.39
C ASN A 258 18.90 20.41 -4.78
N LEU A 259 19.70 19.95 -3.81
CA LEU A 259 20.90 19.13 -4.06
C LEU A 259 20.66 17.62 -3.93
N HIS A 260 19.89 17.19 -2.92
CA HIS A 260 19.65 15.79 -2.65
C HIS A 260 18.68 15.16 -3.66
N ASP A 261 17.63 15.85 -4.07
CA ASP A 261 16.58 15.29 -4.94
C ASP A 261 17.08 15.01 -6.37
N LEU A 262 18.24 15.56 -6.76
CA LEU A 262 18.87 15.34 -8.07
C LEU A 262 19.28 13.87 -8.29
N ALA A 263 19.81 13.21 -7.25
CA ALA A 263 20.37 11.86 -7.37
C ALA A 263 20.11 10.97 -6.14
N HIS A 264 19.42 11.50 -5.12
CA HIS A 264 19.19 10.85 -3.83
C HIS A 264 20.45 10.18 -3.25
N PRO A 265 21.59 10.89 -3.06
CA PRO A 265 22.82 10.27 -2.55
C PRO A 265 22.65 9.69 -1.14
N GLY A 266 23.56 8.78 -0.75
CA GLY A 266 23.61 8.28 0.64
C GLY A 266 23.93 9.39 1.65
N VAL A 267 23.72 9.13 2.94
CA VAL A 267 23.90 10.13 4.01
C VAL A 267 25.30 10.77 3.98
N ARG A 268 26.37 9.96 3.94
CA ARG A 268 27.76 10.47 3.92
C ARG A 268 28.05 11.34 2.70
N ALA A 269 27.56 10.93 1.53
CA ALA A 269 27.73 11.67 0.28
C ALA A 269 26.93 12.99 0.30
N THR A 270 25.69 12.96 0.81
CA THR A 270 24.85 14.16 0.93
C THR A 270 25.46 15.18 1.89
N VAL A 271 25.99 14.73 3.04
CA VAL A 271 26.72 15.59 3.98
C VAL A 271 27.91 16.25 3.28
N ARG A 272 28.75 15.50 2.57
CA ARG A 272 29.91 16.05 1.84
C ARG A 272 29.49 17.04 0.74
N LEU A 273 28.42 16.73 0.00
CA LEU A 273 27.90 17.55 -1.10
C LEU A 273 27.45 18.93 -0.62
N ILE A 274 26.75 18.98 0.52
CA ILE A 274 26.18 20.22 1.07
C ILE A 274 27.25 20.98 1.89
N CYS A 275 28.04 20.31 2.73
CA CYS A 275 29.09 20.95 3.54
C CYS A 275 30.21 21.61 2.72
N SER A 276 30.39 21.19 1.47
CA SER A 276 31.36 21.82 0.55
C SER A 276 30.86 23.12 -0.07
N ARG A 277 29.57 23.44 0.05
CA ARG A 277 28.93 24.60 -0.61
C ARG A 277 28.27 25.58 0.33
N PHE A 278 27.79 25.10 1.48
CA PHE A 278 27.00 25.88 2.43
C PHE A 278 27.51 25.67 3.85
N VAL A 279 27.13 26.58 4.75
CA VAL A 279 27.43 26.47 6.17
C VAL A 279 26.21 26.88 7.01
N TRP A 280 25.99 26.17 8.12
CA TRP A 280 25.09 26.57 9.21
C TRP A 280 25.37 25.70 10.44
N PRO A 281 24.92 26.10 11.65
CA PRO A 281 25.19 25.33 12.85
C PRO A 281 24.51 23.96 12.84
N LYS A 282 25.18 22.95 13.39
CA LYS A 282 24.69 21.56 13.45
C LYS A 282 24.29 20.98 12.07
N MET A 283 24.82 21.51 10.96
CA MET A 283 24.40 21.11 9.62
C MET A 283 24.50 19.61 9.32
N LYS A 284 25.53 18.93 9.86
CA LYS A 284 25.68 17.48 9.68
C LYS A 284 24.49 16.73 10.28
N GLN A 285 24.01 17.16 11.44
CA GLN A 285 22.86 16.55 12.13
C GLN A 285 21.57 16.75 11.34
N ASP A 286 21.33 17.98 10.87
CA ASP A 286 20.16 18.31 10.03
C ASP A 286 20.14 17.48 8.75
N ILE A 287 21.26 17.44 8.01
CA ILE A 287 21.36 16.71 6.75
C ILE A 287 21.13 15.21 6.96
N VAL A 288 21.66 14.64 8.06
CA VAL A 288 21.42 13.23 8.42
C VAL A 288 19.93 13.00 8.65
N ASN A 289 19.25 13.88 9.38
CA ASN A 289 17.82 13.78 9.67
C ASN A 289 16.96 13.94 8.40
N PHE A 290 17.28 14.90 7.54
CA PHE A 290 16.61 15.12 6.26
C PHE A 290 16.76 13.91 5.33
N THR A 291 17.99 13.38 5.22
CA THR A 291 18.27 12.21 4.37
C THR A 291 17.54 10.96 4.88
N ARG A 292 17.51 10.73 6.20
CA ARG A 292 16.78 9.61 6.81
C ARG A 292 15.27 9.71 6.62
N SER A 293 14.75 10.93 6.58
CA SER A 293 13.32 11.21 6.40
C SER A 293 12.89 11.29 4.93
N CYS A 294 13.82 11.23 3.99
CA CYS A 294 13.52 11.30 2.56
C CYS A 294 12.67 10.09 2.11
N MET A 295 11.44 10.34 1.69
CA MET A 295 10.47 9.29 1.34
C MET A 295 10.91 8.44 0.16
N ALA A 296 11.49 9.06 -0.88
CA ALA A 296 11.99 8.35 -2.06
C ALA A 296 13.14 7.39 -1.67
N CYS A 297 14.07 7.86 -0.84
CA CYS A 297 15.15 7.02 -0.30
C CYS A 297 14.60 5.90 0.59
N GLN A 298 13.66 6.19 1.48
CA GLN A 298 13.12 5.20 2.42
C GLN A 298 12.39 4.05 1.71
N LYS A 299 11.68 4.34 0.60
CA LYS A 299 10.98 3.36 -0.23
C LYS A 299 11.90 2.54 -1.14
N SER A 300 12.95 3.18 -1.68
CA SER A 300 13.77 2.58 -2.74
C SER A 300 15.02 1.89 -2.21
N LYS A 301 15.65 2.43 -1.16
CA LYS A 301 16.93 1.92 -0.64
C LYS A 301 16.74 0.89 0.46
N ILE A 302 17.30 -0.29 0.22
CA ILE A 302 17.38 -1.37 1.18
C ILE A 302 18.78 -1.36 1.80
N PHE A 303 18.88 -0.96 3.07
CA PHE A 303 20.17 -0.96 3.80
C PHE A 303 20.41 -2.29 4.50
N ARG A 304 19.39 -2.84 5.18
CA ARG A 304 19.43 -4.14 5.85
C ARG A 304 18.02 -4.70 5.99
N HIS A 305 17.87 -6.01 5.87
CA HIS A 305 16.58 -6.68 6.09
C HIS A 305 16.37 -7.00 7.57
N VAL A 306 15.11 -6.94 8.00
CA VAL A 306 14.70 -7.41 9.33
C VAL A 306 14.58 -8.93 9.30
N HIS A 307 15.22 -9.57 10.27
CA HIS A 307 15.12 -10.99 10.55
C HIS A 307 14.79 -11.16 12.03
N SER A 308 13.53 -11.45 12.34
CA SER A 308 13.08 -11.75 13.68
C SER A 308 13.45 -13.18 14.11
N PRO A 309 13.58 -13.43 15.43
CA PRO A 309 13.84 -14.78 15.91
C PRO A 309 12.66 -15.70 15.56
N LEU A 310 12.96 -16.92 15.10
CA LEU A 310 11.95 -17.93 14.80
C LEU A 310 11.09 -18.21 16.04
N ALA A 311 9.79 -18.48 15.85
CA ALA A 311 8.93 -18.85 16.98
C ALA A 311 9.27 -20.29 17.37
N GLU A 312 9.61 -20.54 18.62
CA GLU A 312 9.63 -21.91 19.15
C GLU A 312 8.18 -22.38 19.31
N PHE A 313 7.71 -23.18 18.36
CA PHE A 313 6.46 -23.91 18.53
C PHE A 313 6.75 -25.17 19.35
N LYS A 314 6.07 -25.32 20.50
CA LYS A 314 6.13 -26.57 21.27
C LYS A 314 5.77 -27.74 20.33
N VAL A 315 6.69 -28.68 20.18
CA VAL A 315 6.43 -29.91 19.44
C VAL A 315 5.39 -30.71 20.24
N PRO A 316 4.36 -31.30 19.60
CA PRO A 316 3.44 -32.17 20.31
C PRO A 316 4.20 -33.29 21.01
N ASN A 317 3.72 -33.76 22.15
CA ASN A 317 4.31 -34.84 22.92
C ASN A 317 3.71 -36.22 22.58
N GLN A 318 2.88 -36.31 21.54
CA GLN A 318 2.15 -37.52 21.17
C GLN A 318 1.96 -37.59 19.65
N ARG A 319 2.05 -38.82 19.10
CA ARG A 319 1.80 -39.13 17.69
C ARG A 319 0.38 -38.74 17.25
N PHE A 320 0.26 -38.21 16.03
CA PHE A 320 -0.99 -37.90 15.33
C PHE A 320 -1.89 -36.82 15.98
N VAL A 321 -1.45 -36.21 17.08
CA VAL A 321 -2.21 -35.12 17.75
C VAL A 321 -2.24 -33.85 16.90
N HIS A 322 -1.13 -33.54 16.22
CA HIS A 322 -1.02 -32.35 15.37
C HIS A 322 -0.43 -32.72 14.02
N ILE A 323 -1.23 -32.55 12.98
CA ILE A 323 -0.80 -32.80 11.60
C ILE A 323 -0.72 -31.50 10.83
N ASN A 324 0.23 -31.43 9.91
CA ASN A 324 0.32 -30.39 8.90
C ASN A 324 -0.21 -30.99 7.59
N ILE A 325 -1.07 -30.26 6.87
CA ILE A 325 -1.56 -30.69 5.56
C ILE A 325 -1.35 -29.59 4.52
N ASP A 326 -1.16 -30.00 3.27
CA ASP A 326 -0.93 -29.11 2.12
C ASP A 326 -1.24 -29.84 0.80
N LEU A 327 -1.40 -29.07 -0.27
CA LEU A 327 -1.70 -29.60 -1.61
C LEU A 327 -0.51 -29.44 -2.55
N ILE A 328 -0.23 -30.47 -3.34
CA ILE A 328 0.73 -30.44 -4.43
C ILE A 328 -0.02 -30.54 -5.76
N GLY A 329 0.25 -29.62 -6.68
CA GLY A 329 -0.17 -29.73 -8.08
C GLY A 329 -0.21 -28.38 -8.81
N PRO A 330 -0.57 -28.39 -10.11
CA PRO A 330 -0.85 -29.59 -10.90
C PRO A 330 0.41 -30.41 -11.20
N LEU A 331 0.31 -31.73 -11.07
CA LEU A 331 1.31 -32.73 -11.47
C LEU A 331 0.94 -33.29 -12.86
N PRO A 332 1.89 -33.91 -13.60
CA PRO A 332 1.58 -34.63 -14.82
C PRO A 332 0.46 -35.64 -14.58
N SER A 333 -0.61 -35.57 -15.38
CA SER A 333 -1.80 -36.41 -15.18
C SER A 333 -1.43 -37.88 -15.24
N SER A 334 -1.83 -38.63 -14.21
CA SER A 334 -1.50 -40.03 -14.03
C SER A 334 -2.75 -40.74 -13.54
N GLN A 335 -3.35 -41.59 -14.38
CA GLN A 335 -4.61 -42.29 -14.07
C GLN A 335 -5.76 -41.34 -13.68
N GLY A 336 -5.81 -40.13 -14.27
CA GLY A 336 -6.83 -39.12 -13.97
C GLY A 336 -6.56 -38.27 -12.73
N TYR A 337 -5.50 -38.55 -11.98
CA TYR A 337 -5.06 -37.74 -10.85
C TYR A 337 -4.04 -36.69 -11.29
N SER A 338 -4.27 -35.45 -10.88
CA SER A 338 -3.42 -34.29 -11.22
C SER A 338 -2.99 -33.48 -10.00
N TYR A 339 -3.51 -33.82 -8.82
CA TYR A 339 -3.17 -33.17 -7.55
C TYR A 339 -2.88 -34.23 -6.48
N CYS A 340 -2.32 -33.82 -5.36
CA CYS A 340 -2.10 -34.69 -4.21
C CYS A 340 -2.32 -33.91 -2.91
N LEU A 341 -3.22 -34.39 -2.06
CA LEU A 341 -3.30 -33.96 -0.67
C LEU A 341 -2.19 -34.65 0.10
N THR A 342 -1.43 -33.86 0.82
CA THR A 342 -0.35 -34.36 1.62
C THR A 342 -0.55 -34.04 3.09
N ALA A 343 -0.13 -34.96 3.94
CA ALA A 343 -0.21 -34.83 5.38
C ALA A 343 1.09 -35.32 6.03
N ILE A 344 1.54 -34.61 7.06
CA ILE A 344 2.69 -35.02 7.86
C ILE A 344 2.39 -34.87 9.36
N ASP A 345 2.66 -35.92 10.13
CA ASP A 345 2.58 -35.85 11.60
C ASP A 345 3.75 -35.02 12.15
N ARG A 346 3.45 -34.09 13.05
CA ARG A 346 4.46 -33.20 13.64
C ARG A 346 5.39 -33.90 14.61
N PHE A 347 4.91 -34.97 15.25
CA PHE A 347 5.69 -35.75 16.22
C PHE A 347 6.59 -36.76 15.52
N SER A 348 5.98 -37.72 14.81
CA SER A 348 6.72 -38.83 14.18
C SER A 348 7.31 -38.53 12.81
N ARG A 349 6.96 -37.39 12.22
CA ARG A 349 7.28 -37.05 10.82
C ARG A 349 6.73 -38.08 9.82
N TRP A 350 5.69 -38.82 10.21
CA TRP A 350 5.01 -39.79 9.37
C TRP A 350 4.39 -39.11 8.14
N PRO A 351 4.82 -39.46 6.92
CA PRO A 351 4.32 -38.86 5.70
C PRO A 351 3.15 -39.65 5.10
N GLU A 352 2.15 -38.92 4.60
CA GLU A 352 1.04 -39.45 3.82
C GLU A 352 0.80 -38.59 2.58
N ALA A 353 0.57 -39.24 1.44
CA ALA A 353 0.26 -38.59 0.16
C ALA A 353 -0.96 -39.28 -0.48
N MET A 354 -2.02 -38.52 -0.70
CA MET A 354 -3.32 -38.97 -1.20
C MET A 354 -3.56 -38.34 -2.57
N PRO A 355 -3.58 -39.11 -3.68
CA PRO A 355 -3.78 -38.56 -5.02
C PRO A 355 -5.21 -38.03 -5.19
N LEU A 356 -5.36 -36.90 -5.89
CA LEU A 356 -6.62 -36.20 -6.12
C LEU A 356 -6.82 -35.86 -7.61
N THR A 357 -8.07 -35.96 -8.07
CA THR A 357 -8.50 -35.58 -9.41
C THR A 357 -8.67 -34.06 -9.54
N ASP A 358 -9.09 -33.41 -8.45
CA ASP A 358 -9.29 -31.97 -8.34
C ASP A 358 -9.00 -31.46 -6.92
N ILE A 359 -9.01 -30.13 -6.74
CA ILE A 359 -8.75 -29.46 -5.46
C ILE A 359 -10.03 -28.88 -4.82
N ARG A 360 -11.21 -29.41 -5.16
CA ARG A 360 -12.47 -28.98 -4.54
C ARG A 360 -12.46 -29.37 -3.06
N ALA A 361 -13.12 -28.54 -2.25
CA ALA A 361 -13.22 -28.73 -0.80
C ALA A 361 -13.74 -30.12 -0.40
N GLU A 362 -14.75 -30.62 -1.11
CA GLU A 362 -15.36 -31.93 -0.86
C GLU A 362 -14.38 -33.07 -1.13
N THR A 363 -13.70 -33.04 -2.28
CA THR A 363 -12.66 -34.02 -2.65
C THR A 363 -11.53 -34.05 -1.62
N VAL A 364 -11.08 -32.88 -1.16
CA VAL A 364 -10.03 -32.75 -0.13
C VAL A 364 -10.50 -33.29 1.22
N ALA A 365 -11.74 -32.98 1.62
CA ALA A 365 -12.33 -33.49 2.86
C ALA A 365 -12.47 -35.02 2.85
N GLN A 366 -12.96 -35.59 1.75
CA GLN A 366 -13.10 -37.04 1.57
C GLN A 366 -11.74 -37.74 1.58
N ALA A 367 -10.73 -37.15 0.94
CA ALA A 367 -9.37 -37.68 0.95
C ALA A 367 -8.76 -37.63 2.36
N LEU A 368 -8.93 -36.54 3.11
CA LEU A 368 -8.45 -36.46 4.49
C LEU A 368 -9.14 -37.52 5.38
N TYR A 369 -10.45 -37.71 5.21
CA TYR A 369 -11.21 -38.70 5.97
C TYR A 369 -10.74 -40.13 5.67
N SER A 370 -10.72 -40.52 4.40
CA SER A 370 -10.35 -41.87 3.97
C SER A 370 -8.84 -42.17 4.04
N GLY A 371 -8.01 -41.14 3.94
CA GLY A 371 -6.56 -41.28 3.87
C GLY A 371 -5.84 -41.10 5.20
N TRP A 372 -6.40 -40.31 6.13
CA TRP A 372 -5.80 -40.10 7.44
C TRP A 372 -6.71 -40.53 8.59
N ILE A 373 -7.91 -39.95 8.69
CA ILE A 373 -8.79 -40.10 9.86
C ILE A 373 -9.18 -41.57 10.06
N SER A 374 -9.52 -42.28 8.99
CA SER A 374 -9.86 -43.71 9.02
C SER A 374 -8.72 -44.62 9.47
N ARG A 375 -7.45 -44.19 9.32
CA ARG A 375 -6.27 -45.02 9.55
C ARG A 375 -5.60 -44.73 10.89
N PHE A 376 -5.48 -43.45 11.23
CA PHE A 376 -4.72 -42.98 12.39
C PHE A 376 -5.60 -42.34 13.47
N GLY A 377 -6.90 -42.19 13.20
CA GLY A 377 -7.85 -41.50 14.08
C GLY A 377 -7.86 -39.99 13.87
N VAL A 378 -8.65 -39.33 14.71
CA VAL A 378 -8.93 -37.89 14.60
C VAL A 378 -7.81 -37.07 15.25
N PRO A 379 -7.12 -36.17 14.50
CA PRO A 379 -6.13 -35.27 15.09
C PRO A 379 -6.81 -34.18 15.92
N GLN A 380 -6.19 -33.76 17.03
CA GLN A 380 -6.71 -32.64 17.82
C GLN A 380 -6.49 -31.29 17.11
N ARG A 381 -5.43 -31.18 16.30
CA ARG A 381 -5.07 -29.96 15.58
C ARG A 381 -4.62 -30.27 14.15
N ILE A 382 -5.12 -29.48 13.20
CA ILE A 382 -4.63 -29.48 11.82
C ILE A 382 -4.09 -28.09 11.50
N SER A 383 -2.87 -28.03 10.96
CA SER A 383 -2.29 -26.80 10.40
C SER A 383 -2.33 -26.83 8.88
N THR A 384 -2.94 -25.81 8.29
CA THR A 384 -3.06 -25.64 6.83
C THR A 384 -2.63 -24.24 6.43
N ASP A 385 -2.44 -24.02 5.13
CA ASP A 385 -2.40 -22.67 4.57
C ASP A 385 -3.80 -22.03 4.48
N ARG A 386 -3.89 -20.88 3.81
CA ARG A 386 -5.16 -20.16 3.56
C ARG A 386 -5.77 -20.50 2.19
N GLY A 387 -5.51 -21.70 1.66
CA GLY A 387 -6.16 -22.16 0.44
C GLY A 387 -7.68 -22.19 0.59
N ALA A 388 -8.40 -21.78 -0.46
CA ALA A 388 -9.86 -21.64 -0.44
C ALA A 388 -10.58 -22.95 -0.04
N GLN A 389 -10.00 -24.08 -0.42
CA GLN A 389 -10.46 -25.42 -0.08
C GLN A 389 -10.43 -25.71 1.43
N PHE A 390 -9.42 -25.21 2.15
CA PHE A 390 -9.27 -25.42 3.60
C PHE A 390 -10.05 -24.40 4.44
N THR A 391 -10.50 -23.30 3.83
CA THR A 391 -11.37 -22.29 4.45
C THR A 391 -12.84 -22.47 4.08
N SER A 392 -13.18 -23.55 3.39
CA SER A 392 -14.54 -23.84 2.94
C SER A 392 -15.45 -24.29 4.09
N ASP A 393 -16.75 -24.06 3.95
CA ASP A 393 -17.75 -24.51 4.95
C ASP A 393 -17.75 -26.03 5.12
N VAL A 394 -17.49 -26.78 4.05
CA VAL A 394 -17.39 -28.25 4.09
C VAL A 394 -16.24 -28.69 4.99
N PHE A 395 -15.05 -28.08 4.83
CA PHE A 395 -13.88 -28.43 5.62
C PHE A 395 -14.01 -27.97 7.08
N HIS A 396 -14.63 -26.81 7.32
CA HIS A 396 -14.95 -26.35 8.67
C HIS A 396 -15.99 -27.23 9.36
N SER A 397 -17.03 -27.67 8.64
CA SER A 397 -18.04 -28.60 9.14
C SER A 397 -17.42 -29.94 9.49
N LEU A 398 -16.57 -30.50 8.63
CA LEU A 398 -15.83 -31.74 8.92
C LEU A 398 -15.00 -31.59 10.21
N ALA A 399 -14.22 -30.51 10.32
CA ALA A 399 -13.40 -30.26 11.49
C ALA A 399 -14.25 -30.11 12.76
N LYS A 400 -15.39 -29.41 12.68
CA LYS A 400 -16.31 -29.24 13.80
C LYS A 400 -16.94 -30.58 14.23
N THR A 401 -17.39 -31.39 13.29
CA THR A 401 -18.00 -32.72 13.55
C THR A 401 -17.03 -33.64 14.28
N PHE A 402 -15.76 -33.64 13.88
CA PHE A 402 -14.72 -34.45 14.51
C PHE A 402 -14.02 -33.74 15.69
N GLY A 403 -14.40 -32.52 16.07
CA GLY A 403 -13.78 -31.79 17.19
C GLY A 403 -12.34 -31.33 16.94
N ILE A 404 -11.94 -31.18 15.68
CA ILE A 404 -10.60 -30.80 15.23
C ILE A 404 -10.42 -29.27 15.31
N ARG A 405 -9.30 -28.82 15.92
CA ARG A 405 -8.92 -27.40 15.91
C ARG A 405 -8.10 -27.05 14.67
N LEU A 406 -8.67 -26.26 13.77
CA LEU A 406 -7.96 -25.75 12.59
C LEU A 406 -7.06 -24.56 12.95
N SER A 407 -5.84 -24.55 12.41
CA SER A 407 -4.86 -23.47 12.59
C SER A 407 -4.33 -23.03 11.23
N HIS A 408 -4.86 -21.92 10.70
CA HIS A 408 -4.41 -21.36 9.42
C HIS A 408 -3.12 -20.56 9.59
N THR A 409 -2.13 -20.80 8.72
CA THR A 409 -0.94 -19.97 8.68
C THR A 409 -1.29 -18.53 8.26
N ALA A 410 -0.57 -17.53 8.77
CA ALA A 410 -0.69 -16.18 8.26
C ALA A 410 -0.14 -16.14 6.82
N ALA A 411 -0.82 -15.43 5.91
CA ALA A 411 -0.33 -15.25 4.55
C ALA A 411 1.13 -14.76 4.60
N TYR A 412 2.03 -15.45 3.90
CA TYR A 412 3.48 -15.19 3.85
C TYR A 412 4.33 -15.64 5.07
N HIS A 413 3.84 -16.57 5.92
CA HIS A 413 4.65 -17.27 6.93
C HIS A 413 4.86 -18.77 6.60
N PRO A 414 5.71 -19.11 5.59
CA PRO A 414 6.00 -20.50 5.21
C PRO A 414 6.60 -21.33 6.35
N GLN A 415 7.25 -20.69 7.33
CA GLN A 415 7.88 -21.35 8.47
C GLN A 415 6.89 -22.13 9.36
N ALA A 416 5.61 -21.75 9.41
CA ALA A 416 4.60 -22.46 10.20
C ALA A 416 4.14 -23.78 9.55
N ASN A 417 4.26 -23.90 8.22
CA ASN A 417 4.07 -25.15 7.46
C ASN A 417 5.40 -25.75 6.97
N GLY A 418 6.54 -25.24 7.41
CA GLY A 418 7.84 -25.53 6.80
C GLY A 418 8.31 -26.98 6.90
N ALA A 419 7.67 -27.81 7.74
CA ALA A 419 7.90 -29.26 7.77
C ALA A 419 7.34 -29.95 6.52
N ILE A 420 6.13 -29.60 6.09
CA ILE A 420 5.51 -30.19 4.92
C ILE A 420 6.14 -29.65 3.63
N GLU A 421 6.47 -28.36 3.58
CA GLU A 421 7.18 -27.75 2.43
C GLU A 421 8.58 -28.36 2.21
N ARG A 422 9.30 -28.67 3.30
CA ARG A 422 10.59 -29.40 3.21
C ARG A 422 10.36 -30.80 2.67
N TRP A 423 9.38 -31.51 3.20
CA TRP A 423 9.07 -32.86 2.78
C TRP A 423 8.57 -32.92 1.32
N HIS A 424 7.87 -31.90 0.82
CA HIS A 424 7.51 -31.79 -0.60
C HIS A 424 8.72 -31.84 -1.53
N ARG A 425 9.85 -31.23 -1.14
CA ARG A 425 11.09 -31.30 -1.94
C ARG A 425 11.61 -32.74 -2.02
N THR A 426 11.65 -33.44 -0.88
CA THR A 426 12.07 -34.85 -0.81
C THR A 426 11.13 -35.75 -1.59
N LEU A 427 9.81 -35.56 -1.46
CA LEU A 427 8.80 -36.32 -2.17
C LEU A 427 8.92 -36.14 -3.70
N LYS A 428 9.03 -34.89 -4.17
CA LYS A 428 9.19 -34.60 -5.61
C LYS A 428 10.49 -35.20 -6.15
N ALA A 429 11.60 -35.09 -5.42
CA ALA A 429 12.87 -35.70 -5.82
C ALA A 429 12.74 -37.23 -5.94
N ALA A 430 12.13 -37.89 -4.95
CA ALA A 430 11.91 -39.33 -4.98
C ALA A 430 11.02 -39.76 -6.16
N ILE A 431 9.95 -39.00 -6.46
CA ILE A 431 9.09 -39.25 -7.61
C ILE A 431 9.86 -39.07 -8.93
N MET A 432 10.67 -38.00 -9.07
CA MET A 432 11.47 -37.75 -10.28
C MET A 432 12.51 -38.85 -10.56
N CYS A 433 13.01 -39.53 -9.53
CA CYS A 433 13.91 -40.69 -9.68
C CYS A 433 13.23 -41.94 -10.24
N HIS A 434 11.89 -42.01 -10.25
CA HIS A 434 11.13 -43.11 -10.85
C HIS A 434 10.74 -42.73 -12.29
N THR A 435 11.76 -42.69 -13.17
CA THR A 435 11.78 -42.06 -14.51
C THR A 435 10.77 -42.58 -15.54
N SER A 436 9.98 -43.63 -15.23
CA SER A 436 9.16 -44.35 -16.23
C SER A 436 7.73 -44.70 -15.82
N VAL A 437 7.27 -44.31 -14.62
CA VAL A 437 5.96 -44.77 -14.11
C VAL A 437 5.08 -43.58 -13.74
N HIS A 438 3.82 -43.65 -14.18
CA HIS A 438 2.68 -42.88 -13.65
C HIS A 438 2.92 -42.47 -12.18
N CYS A 439 3.06 -41.16 -11.93
CA CYS A 439 3.43 -40.58 -10.63
C CYS A 439 2.66 -41.21 -9.47
N VAL A 440 1.36 -41.47 -9.66
CA VAL A 440 0.47 -42.06 -8.64
C VAL A 440 0.84 -43.51 -8.28
N SER A 441 1.21 -44.34 -9.26
CA SER A 441 1.58 -45.74 -8.99
C SER A 441 2.94 -45.90 -8.33
N ALA A 442 3.82 -44.90 -8.41
CA ALA A 442 5.09 -44.89 -7.69
C ALA A 442 4.92 -44.45 -6.21
N LEU A 443 3.82 -43.75 -5.87
CA LEU A 443 3.61 -43.19 -4.53
C LEU A 443 3.70 -44.23 -3.41
N PRO A 444 3.10 -45.44 -3.49
CA PRO A 444 3.20 -46.42 -2.41
C PRO A 444 4.64 -46.83 -2.10
N ALA A 445 5.45 -47.10 -3.14
CA ALA A 445 6.86 -47.47 -2.99
C ALA A 445 7.70 -46.31 -2.46
N VAL A 446 7.48 -45.10 -2.97
CA VAL A 446 8.13 -43.88 -2.48
C VAL A 446 7.78 -43.62 -1.02
N LEU A 447 6.51 -43.73 -0.64
CA LEU A 447 6.08 -43.55 0.75
C LEU A 447 6.67 -44.62 1.67
N LEU A 448 6.75 -45.88 1.22
CA LEU A 448 7.41 -46.95 1.98
C LEU A 448 8.85 -46.56 2.29
N GLY A 449 9.64 -46.15 1.28
CA GLY A 449 11.00 -45.67 1.49
C GLY A 449 11.08 -44.46 2.42
N LEU A 450 10.24 -43.45 2.23
CA LEU A 450 10.24 -42.24 3.07
C LEU A 450 9.80 -42.50 4.52
N ARG A 451 9.08 -43.60 4.78
CA ARG A 451 8.67 -44.04 6.12
C ARG A 451 9.78 -44.80 6.84
N THR A 452 10.64 -45.52 6.12
CA THR A 452 11.72 -46.36 6.70
C THR A 452 13.08 -45.68 6.73
N VAL A 453 13.29 -44.61 5.96
CA VAL A 453 14.54 -43.84 5.95
C VAL A 453 14.82 -43.21 7.30
N PHE A 454 16.05 -43.42 7.80
CA PHE A 454 16.56 -42.79 9.00
C PHE A 454 16.61 -41.27 8.85
N LYS A 455 16.11 -40.55 9.86
CA LYS A 455 16.13 -39.09 9.88
C LYS A 455 17.06 -38.60 10.99
N GLU A 456 18.09 -37.86 10.61
CA GLU A 456 19.09 -37.32 11.54
C GLU A 456 18.48 -36.40 12.61
N ASP A 457 17.40 -35.67 12.32
CA ASP A 457 16.73 -34.83 13.30
C ASP A 457 15.95 -35.65 14.35
N LEU A 458 15.44 -36.82 13.97
CA LEU A 458 14.74 -37.75 14.86
C LEU A 458 15.64 -38.78 15.53
N GLN A 459 16.85 -39.01 15.00
CA GLN A 459 17.73 -40.13 15.36
C GLN A 459 17.06 -41.52 15.20
N CYS A 460 16.02 -41.60 14.38
CA CYS A 460 15.31 -42.84 14.02
C CYS A 460 14.46 -42.59 12.75
N SER A 461 13.85 -43.65 12.21
CA SER A 461 12.91 -43.57 11.10
C SER A 461 11.48 -43.21 11.55
N PRO A 462 10.65 -42.60 10.69
CA PRO A 462 9.23 -42.40 10.98
C PRO A 462 8.48 -43.70 11.33
N ALA A 463 8.85 -44.82 10.71
CA ALA A 463 8.28 -46.14 10.99
C ALA A 463 8.58 -46.60 12.41
N GLU A 464 9.84 -46.52 12.85
CA GLU A 464 10.21 -46.86 14.23
C GLU A 464 9.48 -45.97 15.24
N MET A 465 9.28 -44.69 14.93
CA MET A 465 8.55 -43.77 15.81
C MET A 465 7.05 -44.08 15.90
N VAL A 466 6.44 -44.61 14.83
CA VAL A 466 5.01 -44.93 14.80
C VAL A 466 4.74 -46.35 15.31
N TYR A 467 5.49 -47.34 14.85
CA TYR A 467 5.23 -48.75 15.13
C TYR A 467 6.12 -49.33 16.23
N GLY A 468 7.18 -48.64 16.63
CA GLY A 468 8.19 -49.15 17.58
C GLY A 468 9.26 -50.03 16.93
N GLU A 469 9.08 -50.36 15.66
CA GLU A 469 10.00 -51.12 14.82
C GLU A 469 9.94 -50.62 13.37
N ASN A 470 10.96 -50.93 12.59
CA ASN A 470 11.01 -50.51 11.19
C ASN A 470 10.18 -51.45 10.30
N LEU A 471 9.68 -50.94 9.17
CA LEU A 471 8.94 -51.77 8.22
C LEU A 471 9.90 -52.66 7.40
N CYS A 472 9.49 -53.90 7.16
CA CYS A 472 10.25 -54.81 6.31
C CYS A 472 10.30 -54.29 4.86
N LEU A 473 11.52 -54.19 4.31
CA LEU A 473 11.74 -53.74 2.93
C LEU A 473 12.04 -54.91 1.98
N PRO A 474 11.76 -54.76 0.67
CA PRO A 474 12.24 -55.72 -0.33
C PRO A 474 13.76 -55.90 -0.20
N SER A 475 14.22 -57.17 -0.18
CA SER A 475 15.62 -57.59 0.03
C SER A 475 16.13 -57.59 1.48
N GLN A 476 15.28 -57.34 2.48
CA GLN A 476 15.62 -57.56 3.89
C GLN A 476 15.44 -59.04 4.25
N PHE A 477 16.54 -59.76 4.48
CA PHE A 477 16.50 -61.17 4.89
C PHE A 477 15.92 -61.32 6.31
N PHE A 478 15.11 -62.37 6.51
CA PHE A 478 14.45 -62.69 7.77
C PHE A 478 15.48 -62.80 8.91
N VAL A 479 15.62 -61.75 9.72
CA VAL A 479 16.23 -61.91 11.04
C VAL A 479 15.10 -62.34 11.97
N GLN A 480 14.95 -63.65 12.17
CA GLN A 480 14.28 -64.17 13.37
C GLN A 480 15.14 -63.75 14.57
N GLN A 481 14.89 -62.58 15.14
CA GLN A 481 15.24 -62.39 16.54
C GLN A 481 14.26 -63.25 17.33
N GLN A 482 14.70 -64.45 17.70
CA GLN A 482 14.02 -65.21 18.75
C GLN A 482 13.84 -64.26 19.94
N PRO A 483 12.60 -64.06 20.45
CA PRO A 483 12.43 -63.35 21.69
C PRO A 483 13.04 -64.24 22.77
N GLN A 484 14.28 -63.95 23.18
CA GLN A 484 14.79 -64.49 24.43
C GLN A 484 13.90 -63.93 25.53
N ALA A 485 12.96 -64.75 25.97
CA ALA A 485 12.21 -64.54 27.18
C ALA A 485 13.20 -64.61 28.35
N ALA A 486 13.72 -63.45 28.77
CA ALA A 486 14.16 -63.26 30.14
C ALA A 486 14.24 -61.76 30.49
N ASP A 487 13.43 -61.46 31.50
CA ASP A 487 13.59 -60.41 32.50
C ASP A 487 12.90 -59.06 32.24
N ASN A 488 12.01 -58.74 33.17
CA ASN A 488 11.12 -57.57 33.23
C ASN A 488 11.86 -56.22 33.29
N GLY A 489 13.18 -56.21 33.10
CA GLY A 489 14.02 -55.03 32.90
C GLY A 489 14.05 -54.55 31.45
N PHE A 490 13.93 -55.42 30.43
CA PHE A 490 14.00 -54.99 29.02
C PHE A 490 12.73 -54.25 28.59
N ILE A 491 11.53 -54.76 28.88
CA ILE A 491 10.28 -54.03 28.60
C ILE A 491 10.21 -52.73 29.41
N LYS A 492 10.76 -52.70 30.63
CA LYS A 492 10.87 -51.48 31.43
C LYS A 492 11.86 -50.51 30.78
N LYS A 493 13.03 -50.96 30.32
CA LYS A 493 14.01 -50.16 29.55
C LYS A 493 13.46 -49.70 28.21
N LEU A 494 12.70 -50.53 27.48
CA LEU A 494 12.08 -50.21 26.20
C LEU A 494 10.92 -49.21 26.37
N LYS A 495 10.07 -49.39 27.39
CA LYS A 495 9.08 -48.37 27.80
C LYS A 495 9.77 -47.08 28.22
N THR A 496 10.87 -47.14 28.98
CA THR A 496 11.67 -45.97 29.34
C THR A 496 12.31 -45.34 28.10
N HIS A 497 12.80 -46.12 27.13
CA HIS A 497 13.43 -45.63 25.90
C HIS A 497 12.39 -44.98 24.97
N ILE A 498 11.22 -45.62 24.78
CA ILE A 498 10.08 -45.08 24.04
C ILE A 498 9.50 -43.84 24.73
N GLN A 499 9.46 -43.80 26.08
CA GLN A 499 9.10 -42.60 26.84
C GLN A 499 10.19 -41.51 26.81
N GLN A 500 11.44 -41.89 26.55
CA GLN A 500 12.59 -40.99 26.37
C GLN A 500 12.75 -40.50 24.92
N LEU A 501 12.08 -41.09 23.94
CA LEU A 501 11.93 -40.56 22.57
C LEU A 501 11.11 -39.26 22.63
N ARG A 502 11.80 -38.18 22.99
CA ARG A 502 11.25 -36.83 23.00
C ARG A 502 11.25 -36.30 21.57
N ALA A 503 10.19 -35.60 21.22
CA ALA A 503 10.11 -34.95 19.93
C ALA A 503 11.25 -33.92 19.80
N THR A 504 12.20 -34.21 18.92
CA THR A 504 13.32 -33.30 18.67
C THR A 504 12.83 -32.11 17.84
N PRO A 505 13.12 -30.86 18.27
CA PRO A 505 12.89 -29.70 17.42
C PRO A 505 13.61 -29.89 16.09
N THR A 506 12.96 -29.55 14.98
CA THR A 506 13.55 -29.64 13.65
C THR A 506 14.90 -28.92 13.61
N SER A 507 15.95 -29.55 13.10
CA SER A 507 17.27 -28.94 13.00
C SER A 507 17.24 -27.65 12.17
N ASN A 508 17.87 -26.59 12.70
CA ASN A 508 17.91 -25.25 12.12
C ASN A 508 19.29 -24.97 11.53
N HIS A 509 19.59 -25.50 10.33
CA HIS A 509 20.88 -25.30 9.66
C HIS A 509 21.09 -23.90 9.04
N SER A 510 20.27 -22.91 9.40
CA SER A 510 20.38 -21.53 8.88
C SER A 510 19.88 -20.50 9.89
N ALA A 511 20.58 -20.39 11.02
CA ALA A 511 20.42 -19.25 11.93
C ALA A 511 20.99 -17.99 11.25
N LYS A 512 20.18 -17.29 10.45
CA LYS A 512 20.55 -15.95 9.99
C LYS A 512 20.68 -15.04 11.22
N PRO A 513 21.70 -14.17 11.28
CA PRO A 513 21.88 -13.27 12.42
C PRO A 513 20.63 -12.38 12.58
N THR A 514 20.01 -12.47 13.75
CA THR A 514 18.79 -11.74 14.09
C THR A 514 19.07 -10.24 14.02
N PHE A 515 18.23 -9.50 13.30
CA PHE A 515 18.32 -8.05 13.23
C PHE A 515 16.92 -7.45 13.18
N VAL A 516 16.62 -6.59 14.16
CA VAL A 516 15.36 -5.85 14.25
C VAL A 516 15.71 -4.40 14.55
N TYR A 517 15.11 -3.46 13.81
CA TYR A 517 15.27 -2.04 14.09
C TYR A 517 14.64 -1.73 15.46
N ARG A 518 15.40 -1.11 16.37
CA ARG A 518 14.89 -0.65 17.68
C ARG A 518 13.68 0.26 17.50
N ASP A 519 13.70 1.11 16.48
CA ASP A 519 12.63 2.07 16.20
C ASP A 519 11.28 1.41 15.86
N LEU A 520 11.24 0.11 15.51
CA LEU A 520 9.97 -0.59 15.26
C LEU A 520 9.08 -0.68 16.51
N SER A 521 9.65 -0.61 17.72
CA SER A 521 8.86 -0.62 18.96
C SER A 521 8.10 0.69 19.19
N VAL A 522 8.63 1.81 18.71
CA VAL A 522 8.09 3.17 19.00
C VAL A 522 7.50 3.88 17.78
N CYS A 523 7.89 3.49 16.55
CA CYS A 523 7.53 4.24 15.33
C CYS A 523 6.02 4.31 15.08
N SER A 524 5.47 5.49 14.78
CA SER A 524 4.05 5.65 14.45
C SER A 524 3.64 5.03 13.12
N HIS A 525 4.57 5.03 12.15
CA HIS A 525 4.35 4.54 10.79
C HIS A 525 5.44 3.56 10.34
N VAL A 526 5.08 2.64 9.45
CA VAL A 526 5.99 1.61 8.90
C VAL A 526 5.85 1.48 7.39
N PHE A 527 6.93 1.07 6.73
CA PHE A 527 6.93 0.63 5.33
C PHE A 527 6.77 -0.88 5.25
N LEU A 528 5.98 -1.33 4.28
CA LEU A 528 5.71 -2.74 3.99
C LEU A 528 6.48 -3.20 2.75
N ARG A 529 7.30 -4.23 2.89
CA ARG A 529 8.03 -4.84 1.77
C ARG A 529 7.08 -5.58 0.83
N VAL A 530 7.26 -5.35 -0.48
CA VAL A 530 6.55 -6.07 -1.54
C VAL A 530 7.39 -7.27 -1.94
N ASP A 531 6.97 -8.46 -1.52
CA ASP A 531 7.69 -9.72 -1.81
C ASP A 531 7.25 -10.38 -3.14
N ALA A 532 6.27 -9.80 -3.84
CA ALA A 532 5.85 -10.28 -5.15
C ALA A 532 6.87 -9.90 -6.23
N VAL A 533 7.09 -10.77 -7.23
CA VAL A 533 7.97 -10.49 -8.39
C VAL A 533 7.56 -9.14 -8.99
N GLN A 534 8.49 -8.19 -9.01
CA GLN A 534 8.25 -6.87 -9.56
C GLN A 534 8.98 -6.66 -10.88
N PRO A 535 8.43 -5.82 -11.77
CA PRO A 535 9.18 -5.30 -12.93
C PRO A 535 10.46 -4.58 -12.50
N SER A 536 11.42 -4.49 -13.42
CA SER A 536 12.63 -3.67 -13.25
C SER A 536 12.25 -2.23 -12.90
N LEU A 537 13.04 -1.58 -12.03
CA LEU A 537 12.86 -0.19 -11.55
C LEU A 537 11.62 0.06 -10.65
N SER A 538 11.11 -0.97 -9.99
CA SER A 538 10.03 -0.85 -9.01
C SER A 538 10.54 -0.52 -7.59
N GLN A 539 9.71 0.16 -6.80
CA GLN A 539 10.03 0.42 -5.39
C GLN A 539 9.75 -0.84 -4.54
N PRO A 540 10.73 -1.35 -3.79
CA PRO A 540 10.58 -2.57 -2.99
C PRO A 540 9.68 -2.41 -1.75
N TYR A 541 9.38 -1.17 -1.33
CA TYR A 541 8.52 -0.89 -0.18
C TYR A 541 7.34 0.00 -0.53
N THR A 542 6.21 -0.28 0.11
CA THR A 542 4.96 0.51 0.06
C THR A 542 4.66 1.14 1.41
N GLY A 543 3.89 2.23 1.41
CA GLY A 543 3.58 3.00 2.62
C GLY A 543 4.01 4.47 2.52
N PRO A 544 4.12 5.18 3.66
CA PRO A 544 4.13 4.68 5.03
C PRO A 544 2.71 4.40 5.55
N TYR A 545 2.51 3.31 6.28
CA TYR A 545 1.23 2.90 6.86
C TYR A 545 1.20 3.15 8.37
N LYS A 546 0.07 3.64 8.89
CA LYS A 546 -0.12 3.85 10.34
C LYS A 546 -0.21 2.50 11.04
N VAL A 547 0.54 2.35 12.13
CA VAL A 547 0.49 1.15 12.97
C VAL A 547 -0.61 1.32 14.01
N LEU A 548 -1.54 0.36 14.07
CA LEU A 548 -2.65 0.35 15.02
C LEU A 548 -2.31 -0.45 16.28
N SER A 549 -1.70 -1.62 16.13
CA SER A 549 -1.24 -2.45 17.24
C SER A 549 0.02 -3.22 16.88
N ARG A 550 0.81 -3.58 17.90
CA ARG A 550 2.11 -4.26 17.76
C ARG A 550 2.15 -5.46 18.71
N THR A 551 2.68 -6.57 18.23
CA THR A 551 3.07 -7.74 19.02
C THR A 551 4.51 -8.10 18.67
N ASN A 552 5.13 -9.02 19.41
CA ASN A 552 6.53 -9.42 19.18
C ASN A 552 6.83 -9.93 17.76
N LYS A 553 5.82 -10.39 17.01
CA LYS A 553 5.99 -10.94 15.64
C LYS A 553 5.11 -10.28 14.59
N ASN A 554 3.93 -9.82 14.98
CA ASN A 554 2.93 -9.29 14.05
C ASN A 554 2.55 -7.85 14.40
N PHE A 555 2.29 -7.06 13.38
CA PHE A 555 1.84 -5.68 13.44
C PHE A 555 0.49 -5.60 12.71
N ILE A 556 -0.45 -4.85 13.25
CA ILE A 556 -1.69 -4.49 12.54
C ILE A 556 -1.50 -3.09 11.98
N ILE A 557 -1.48 -2.98 10.65
CA ILE A 557 -1.33 -1.71 9.94
C ILE A 557 -2.63 -1.32 9.24
N LEU A 558 -2.85 -0.01 9.07
CA LEU A 558 -3.94 0.52 8.27
C LEU A 558 -3.48 0.72 6.82
N LYS A 559 -3.94 -0.14 5.92
CA LYS A 559 -3.66 -0.07 4.49
C LYS A 559 -4.99 0.05 3.73
N ASP A 560 -5.14 1.11 2.94
CA ASP A 560 -6.34 1.36 2.13
C ASP A 560 -7.65 1.31 2.96
N ASN A 561 -7.62 1.91 4.17
CA ASN A 561 -8.69 1.88 5.18
C ASN A 561 -9.07 0.49 5.71
N LYS A 562 -8.25 -0.54 5.45
CA LYS A 562 -8.42 -1.90 5.97
C LYS A 562 -7.32 -2.24 6.96
N LYS A 563 -7.67 -2.99 8.01
CA LYS A 563 -6.72 -3.52 9.00
C LYS A 563 -6.04 -4.74 8.39
N VAL A 564 -4.73 -4.70 8.24
CA VAL A 564 -3.92 -5.80 7.69
C VAL A 564 -2.89 -6.23 8.71
N THR A 565 -2.86 -7.53 9.03
CA THR A 565 -1.84 -8.12 9.89
C THR A 565 -0.61 -8.49 9.06
N VAL A 566 0.55 -7.95 9.45
CA VAL A 566 1.82 -8.12 8.75
C VAL A 566 2.90 -8.55 9.74
N THR A 567 3.82 -9.37 9.30
CA THR A 567 4.97 -9.86 10.06
C THR A 567 6.07 -8.80 10.17
N ILE A 568 6.77 -8.75 11.31
CA ILE A 568 7.84 -7.77 11.55
C ILE A 568 8.98 -7.85 10.52
N ASP A 569 9.23 -9.03 9.94
CA ASP A 569 10.28 -9.26 8.92
C ASP A 569 10.05 -8.49 7.62
N ARG A 570 8.80 -8.10 7.36
CA ARG A 570 8.40 -7.35 6.16
C ARG A 570 8.32 -5.85 6.41
N LEU A 571 8.68 -5.41 7.62
CA LEU A 571 8.49 -4.03 8.05
C LEU A 571 9.83 -3.31 8.22
N LYS A 572 9.79 -2.01 7.91
CA LYS A 572 10.86 -1.05 8.17
C LYS A 572 10.23 0.19 8.81
N PRO A 573 10.84 0.80 9.85
CA PRO A 573 10.30 2.01 10.45
C PRO A 573 10.28 3.15 9.42
N ALA A 574 9.24 3.98 9.46
CA ALA A 574 9.19 5.22 8.68
C ALA A 574 9.65 6.39 9.55
N HIS A 575 10.69 7.09 9.10
CA HIS A 575 11.14 8.33 9.70
C HIS A 575 10.43 9.49 9.02
N LEU A 576 9.59 10.18 9.79
CA LEU A 576 8.87 11.38 9.34
C LEU A 576 9.52 12.59 10.01
N LEU A 577 9.69 13.68 9.26
CA LEU A 577 10.04 14.97 9.87
C LEU A 577 8.88 15.40 10.77
N LEU A 578 9.22 15.88 11.98
CA LEU A 578 8.27 16.20 13.06
C LEU A 578 7.19 17.23 12.66
N ASP A 579 7.35 17.93 11.54
CA ASP A 579 6.34 18.86 11.01
C ASP A 579 5.15 18.16 10.31
N ASN A 580 5.24 16.86 10.02
CA ASN A 580 4.19 16.11 9.30
C ASN A 580 3.23 15.32 10.22
N VAL A 581 3.49 15.23 11.52
CA VAL A 581 2.68 14.38 12.44
C VAL A 581 1.36 15.04 12.83
N ASN A 582 1.28 16.37 12.85
CA ASN A 582 0.10 17.09 13.36
C ASN A 582 -1.03 17.33 12.33
N SER A 583 -0.88 16.93 11.07
CA SER A 583 -1.93 17.13 10.04
C SER A 583 -2.92 15.97 9.91
N SER A 584 -2.60 14.80 10.47
CA SER A 584 -3.39 13.57 10.36
C SER A 584 -4.08 13.11 11.65
N GLU A 585 -3.92 13.84 12.76
CA GLU A 585 -4.45 13.45 14.09
C GLU A 585 -5.64 14.29 14.59
N ARG A 586 -6.16 15.24 13.80
CA ARG A 586 -7.36 16.03 14.17
C ARG A 586 -8.58 15.76 13.30
N LYS A 587 -8.97 14.48 13.17
CA LYS A 587 -10.34 14.07 12.85
C LYS A 587 -10.56 12.67 13.39
N LEU A 588 -10.75 12.56 14.70
CA LEU A 588 -11.70 11.66 15.38
C LEU A 588 -11.47 11.84 16.89
N ASP A 589 -12.57 11.85 17.63
CA ASP A 589 -12.70 11.83 19.09
C ASP A 589 -12.68 13.19 19.81
N SER A 590 -13.90 13.71 20.03
CA SER A 590 -14.23 14.54 21.18
C SER A 590 -15.38 13.87 21.94
N PRO A 591 -15.20 13.49 23.22
CA PRO A 591 -16.27 13.00 24.07
C PRO A 591 -16.98 14.18 24.74
N GLY A 592 -18.31 14.27 24.56
CA GLY A 592 -19.15 15.18 25.33
C GLY A 592 -19.54 14.54 26.66
N VAL A 593 -19.13 15.18 27.75
CA VAL A 593 -19.59 14.92 29.12
C VAL A 593 -20.76 15.86 29.38
N ASP A 594 -21.86 15.34 29.94
CA ASP A 594 -22.71 16.08 30.89
C ASP A 594 -23.42 15.08 31.84
N THR A 595 -23.13 15.26 33.13
CA THR A 595 -23.70 14.67 34.36
C THR A 595 -25.10 15.23 34.70
N PRO A 596 -25.79 14.83 35.80
CA PRO A 596 -26.21 13.50 36.27
C PRO A 596 -27.76 13.42 36.54
N SER A 597 -28.24 12.23 36.90
CA SER A 597 -29.64 11.78 37.11
C SER A 597 -30.49 12.55 38.16
N PRO A 598 -31.83 12.33 38.21
CA PRO A 598 -32.34 11.28 39.11
C PRO A 598 -33.55 10.46 38.58
N THR A 599 -33.57 9.18 38.96
CA THR A 599 -34.71 8.22 39.02
C THR A 599 -35.70 8.65 40.14
N PRO A 600 -36.95 8.11 40.33
CA PRO A 600 -37.45 6.79 39.90
C PRO A 600 -38.96 6.62 39.55
N SER A 601 -39.29 5.40 39.11
CA SER A 601 -40.50 4.62 39.47
C SER A 601 -41.62 4.45 38.44
N ALA A 602 -42.18 3.24 38.51
CA ALA A 602 -43.02 2.55 37.54
C ALA A 602 -44.50 2.97 37.56
N LYS A 603 -45.19 2.76 36.42
CA LYS A 603 -46.53 2.14 36.29
C LYS A 603 -47.03 2.18 34.83
N GLU A 604 -47.39 1.02 34.30
CA GLU A 604 -48.45 0.83 33.29
C GLU A 604 -49.82 1.19 33.92
N PRO A 605 -50.85 1.63 33.15
CA PRO A 605 -51.60 0.73 32.26
C PRO A 605 -52.15 1.33 30.94
N GLU A 606 -52.63 0.41 30.09
CA GLU A 606 -53.32 0.57 28.80
C GLU A 606 -54.54 1.52 28.81
N LYS A 607 -54.80 2.20 27.67
CA LYS A 607 -56.03 2.02 26.87
C LYS A 607 -56.07 2.88 25.59
N SER A 608 -56.19 2.16 24.46
CA SER A 608 -57.04 2.38 23.28
C SER A 608 -57.39 3.80 22.78
N ALA A 609 -56.98 4.10 21.54
CA ALA A 609 -57.81 4.82 20.57
C ALA A 609 -57.51 4.34 19.13
N MET A 610 -58.58 4.11 18.38
CA MET A 610 -58.69 3.44 17.08
C MET A 610 -58.56 4.42 15.87
N PRO A 611 -58.62 3.96 14.60
CA PRO A 611 -57.59 4.26 13.59
C PRO A 611 -58.09 5.10 12.39
N LEU A 612 -57.15 5.66 11.61
CA LEU A 612 -57.36 6.18 10.25
C LEU A 612 -56.01 6.18 9.48
N PRO A 613 -56.00 6.21 8.13
CA PRO A 613 -56.45 5.21 7.18
C PRO A 613 -55.26 4.64 6.37
N GLU A 614 -55.46 3.50 5.70
CA GLU A 614 -54.48 2.88 4.80
C GLU A 614 -53.97 3.85 3.73
N LYS A 615 -52.64 3.95 3.58
CA LYS A 615 -52.00 4.62 2.44
C LYS A 615 -51.19 3.62 1.62
N SER A 616 -51.60 3.53 0.36
CA SER A 616 -51.10 2.71 -0.74
C SER A 616 -49.58 2.53 -0.80
N SER A 617 -49.13 1.29 -0.94
CA SER A 617 -47.75 0.92 -1.27
C SER A 617 -47.44 1.22 -2.74
N ILE A 618 -46.41 2.02 -3.00
CA ILE A 618 -45.92 2.29 -4.36
C ILE A 618 -45.01 1.12 -4.79
N HIS A 619 -45.34 0.52 -5.92
CA HIS A 619 -44.59 -0.58 -6.54
C HIS A 619 -43.88 -0.09 -7.79
N THR A 620 -42.68 -0.62 -8.07
CA THR A 620 -42.03 -0.41 -9.36
C THR A 620 -42.77 -1.17 -10.47
N ARG A 621 -42.50 -0.85 -11.74
CA ARG A 621 -43.01 -1.56 -12.92
C ARG A 621 -42.61 -3.06 -12.98
N THR A 622 -41.74 -3.50 -12.06
CA THR A 622 -41.30 -4.90 -11.84
C THR A 622 -41.81 -5.49 -10.52
N GLY A 623 -42.80 -4.88 -9.87
CA GLY A 623 -43.50 -5.43 -8.71
C GLY A 623 -42.76 -5.34 -7.37
N ARG A 624 -41.64 -4.62 -7.28
CA ARG A 624 -40.93 -4.45 -6.00
C ARG A 624 -41.50 -3.29 -5.20
N ARG A 625 -41.77 -3.55 -3.92
CA ARG A 625 -42.22 -2.56 -2.94
C ARG A 625 -41.05 -1.66 -2.54
N VAL A 626 -41.19 -0.35 -2.71
CA VAL A 626 -40.12 0.62 -2.40
C VAL A 626 -40.50 1.42 -1.15
N HIS A 627 -39.59 1.47 -0.17
CA HIS A 627 -39.76 2.28 1.04
C HIS A 627 -38.85 3.52 0.95
N PHE A 628 -39.45 4.71 0.83
CA PHE A 628 -38.70 5.95 0.80
C PHE A 628 -38.45 6.48 2.22
N PRO A 629 -37.19 6.80 2.60
CA PRO A 629 -36.88 7.50 3.84
C PRO A 629 -37.62 8.84 3.91
N VAL A 630 -38.07 9.24 5.11
CA VAL A 630 -38.95 10.40 5.34
C VAL A 630 -38.43 11.70 4.69
N LYS A 631 -37.10 11.90 4.64
CA LYS A 631 -36.45 13.08 4.05
C LYS A 631 -36.56 13.24 2.52
N TYR A 632 -37.07 12.24 1.79
CA TYR A 632 -37.17 12.27 0.32
C TYR A 632 -38.60 12.18 -0.20
N ARG A 633 -39.62 12.27 0.67
CA ARG A 633 -41.03 12.17 0.26
C ARG A 633 -41.52 13.38 -0.52
N ASP A 634 -40.98 14.57 -0.27
CA ASP A 634 -41.44 15.82 -0.90
C ASP A 634 -40.94 15.99 -2.35
N PHE A 635 -40.00 15.16 -2.82
CA PHE A 635 -39.42 15.25 -4.16
C PHE A 635 -40.05 14.31 -5.20
N VAL A 636 -41.01 13.47 -4.79
CA VAL A 636 -41.61 12.43 -5.67
C VAL A 636 -43.05 12.76 -6.08
N SER A 637 -43.66 13.82 -5.54
CA SER A 637 -45.06 14.20 -5.86
C SER A 637 -45.24 15.17 -7.04
N LYS A 638 -44.19 15.47 -7.83
CA LYS A 638 -44.28 16.44 -8.95
C LYS A 638 -43.93 15.91 -10.35
N LYS A 639 -43.75 14.61 -10.53
CA LYS A 639 -43.71 13.97 -11.86
C LYS A 639 -44.29 12.56 -11.78
N LEU A 640 -45.61 12.47 -11.79
CA LEU A 640 -46.34 11.35 -12.39
C LEU A 640 -47.12 11.92 -13.58
#